data_AF-A0A946KWC5-F1
#
_entry.id   AF-A0A946KWC5-F1
#
_cell.length_a   1.000
_cell.length_b   1.000
_cell.length_c   1.000
_cell.angle_alpha   90.00
_cell.angle_beta   90.00
_cell.angle_gamma   90.00
#
_symmetry.space_group_name_H-M   'P 1'
#
loop_
_entity.id
_entity.type
_entity.pdbx_description
1 polymer ?
#
loop_
_entity_poly.entity_id
_entity_poly.type
_entity_poly.pdbx_seq_one_letter_code
_entity_poly.pdbx_strand_id
1 'polypeptide(L)'
;MDGFTVVLTRNNIDESFHDIDIVNNNSSESFDYFPRSAIKPFQLIPLVFEMLKRGLDLDLREIALFCASHSGEALHTTKVKETAEKYSLNYEDIFCEKQIPFHDDTYKKLLIEDEPITKLHNNCSGKHVGMLLMCNLLDLDILNYQELDHPLQQKIDSFYRDLFSLDNIIYGVDGCGLPAPYINTKIFLSSVKKLNNSDIYKKSWMTIFNAFIAYPDHTAGTNRVDSILMQKSSKDVLIKAGAEGSMFFTDLNTSTILVCKDGSKRGVDIASMYFGKKLGYIDENYYSNFLRSFTHNNQNTKVADIKIIEK
;
A
#
# COMPACT_ATOMS: atom_id res chain seq x y z
N MET A 1 20.97 -4.07 12.84
CA MET A 1 19.87 -3.37 12.15
C MET A 1 19.08 -2.57 13.17
N ASP A 2 18.80 -1.30 12.88
CA ASP A 2 17.86 -0.52 13.68
C ASP A 2 16.49 -1.21 13.68
N GLY A 3 15.77 -1.16 14.80
CA GLY A 3 14.50 -1.88 14.88
C GLY A 3 13.66 -1.60 16.11
N PHE A 4 12.48 -2.20 16.12
CA PHE A 4 11.62 -2.25 17.29
C PHE A 4 11.31 -3.70 17.65
N THR A 5 11.14 -3.98 18.94
CA THR A 5 10.37 -5.15 19.40
C THR A 5 9.08 -4.65 20.04
N VAL A 6 7.95 -4.98 19.44
CA VAL A 6 6.63 -4.76 20.03
C VAL A 6 6.29 -5.96 20.91
N VAL A 7 6.14 -5.72 22.21
CA VAL A 7 5.80 -6.74 23.21
C VAL A 7 4.40 -6.47 23.74
N LEU A 8 3.48 -7.41 23.54
CA LEU A 8 2.20 -7.39 24.25
C LEU A 8 2.35 -8.11 25.58
N THR A 9 1.76 -7.56 26.63
CA THR A 9 1.85 -8.09 27.97
C THR A 9 0.47 -8.18 28.62
N ARG A 10 0.26 -9.17 29.49
CA ARG A 10 -0.93 -9.27 30.36
C ARG A 10 -0.49 -9.41 31.79
N ASN A 11 -1.02 -8.57 32.67
CA ASN A 11 -0.63 -8.54 34.08
C ASN A 11 0.90 -8.43 34.26
N ASN A 12 1.56 -7.60 33.44
CA ASN A 12 3.01 -7.41 33.38
C ASN A 12 3.83 -8.65 32.93
N ILE A 13 3.19 -9.71 32.46
CA ILE A 13 3.85 -10.88 31.88
C ILE A 13 3.87 -10.71 30.36
N ASP A 14 5.05 -10.82 29.77
CA ASP A 14 5.21 -10.75 28.32
C ASP A 14 4.55 -11.97 27.65
N GLU A 15 3.68 -11.71 26.67
CA GLU A 15 2.83 -12.73 26.01
C GLU A 15 3.22 -12.97 24.56
N SER A 16 3.45 -11.89 23.80
CA SER A 16 3.82 -11.99 22.38
C SER A 16 4.87 -10.96 22.01
N PHE A 17 5.77 -11.35 21.11
CA PHE A 17 6.90 -10.55 20.65
C PHE A 17 6.82 -10.43 19.14
N HIS A 18 6.88 -9.21 18.64
CA HIS A 18 6.98 -8.93 17.21
C HIS A 18 8.25 -8.11 16.97
N ASP A 19 9.18 -8.68 16.22
CA ASP A 19 10.41 -8.00 15.83
C ASP A 19 10.21 -7.28 14.49
N ILE A 20 10.48 -5.98 14.47
CA ILE A 20 10.38 -5.11 13.30
C ILE A 20 11.77 -4.60 12.95
N ASP A 21 12.24 -4.92 11.76
CA ASP A 21 13.42 -4.30 11.17
C ASP A 21 13.03 -2.96 10.53
N ILE A 22 13.87 -1.94 10.72
CA ILE A 22 13.70 -0.61 10.15
C ILE A 22 14.88 -0.34 9.23
N VAL A 23 14.59 -0.10 7.95
CA VAL A 23 15.61 0.30 6.97
C VAL A 23 15.21 1.64 6.38
N ASN A 24 16.12 2.61 6.44
CA ASN A 24 15.97 3.92 5.81
C ASN A 24 17.15 4.18 4.84
N ASN A 25 17.13 5.32 4.14
CA ASN A 25 18.17 5.67 3.17
C ASN A 25 19.61 5.68 3.74
N ASN A 26 19.78 5.86 5.06
CA ASN A 26 21.07 5.95 5.74
C ASN A 26 21.46 4.65 6.45
N SER A 27 20.61 3.62 6.43
CA SER A 27 20.91 2.33 7.06
C SER A 27 22.13 1.66 6.40
N SER A 28 23.03 1.14 7.23
CA SER A 28 24.21 0.38 6.78
C SER A 28 23.84 -1.03 6.31
N GLU A 29 22.87 -1.64 6.98
CA GLU A 29 22.34 -2.97 6.67
C GLU A 29 21.08 -2.88 5.80
N SER A 30 20.87 -3.92 4.98
CA SER A 30 19.70 -4.07 4.11
C SER A 30 19.46 -5.55 3.83
N PHE A 31 18.30 -5.89 3.28
CA PHE A 31 17.93 -7.28 2.99
C PHE A 31 16.98 -7.33 1.81
N ASP A 32 16.89 -8.50 1.19
CA ASP A 32 15.99 -8.76 0.08
C ASP A 32 14.63 -9.23 0.61
N TYR A 33 13.56 -8.68 0.05
CA TYR A 33 12.19 -8.98 0.45
C TYR A 33 11.23 -8.81 -0.71
N PHE A 34 9.99 -9.26 -0.52
CA PHE A 34 8.88 -8.89 -1.38
C PHE A 34 8.20 -7.65 -0.78
N PRO A 35 8.24 -6.47 -1.42
CA PRO A 35 7.49 -5.30 -0.95
C PRO A 35 5.97 -5.52 -0.97
N ARG A 36 5.50 -6.47 -1.80
CA ARG A 36 4.08 -6.74 -2.03
C ARG A 36 3.36 -5.44 -2.33
N SER A 37 2.23 -5.17 -1.67
CA SER A 37 1.45 -3.95 -1.91
C SER A 37 2.20 -2.62 -1.66
N ALA A 38 3.34 -2.62 -0.95
CA ALA A 38 4.16 -1.42 -0.78
C ALA A 38 4.82 -0.94 -2.09
N ILE A 39 4.95 -1.80 -3.12
CA ILE A 39 5.49 -1.42 -4.44
C ILE A 39 4.51 -0.65 -5.33
N LYS A 40 3.21 -0.66 -5.01
CA LYS A 40 2.14 -0.13 -5.87
C LYS A 40 2.35 1.33 -6.31
N PRO A 41 2.83 2.26 -5.44
CA PRO A 41 3.18 3.62 -5.88
C PRO A 41 4.18 3.65 -7.03
N PHE A 42 5.14 2.72 -7.05
CA PHE A 42 6.12 2.60 -8.14
C PHE A 42 5.50 1.89 -9.35
N GLN A 43 4.72 0.84 -9.13
CA GLN A 43 4.02 0.08 -10.18
C GLN A 43 3.12 0.95 -11.06
N LEU A 44 2.54 2.00 -10.47
CA LEU A 44 1.59 2.88 -11.15
C LEU A 44 2.26 3.93 -12.06
N ILE A 45 3.55 4.21 -11.88
CA ILE A 45 4.26 5.28 -12.59
C ILE A 45 4.14 5.16 -14.12
N PRO A 46 4.32 3.98 -14.75
CA PRO A 46 4.15 3.82 -16.19
C PRO A 46 2.77 4.23 -16.70
N LEU A 47 1.69 3.86 -15.99
CA LEU A 47 0.34 4.23 -16.38
C LEU A 47 0.15 5.75 -16.28
N VAL A 48 0.52 6.38 -15.17
CA VAL A 48 0.38 7.83 -14.99
C VAL A 48 1.22 8.59 -16.02
N PHE A 49 2.40 8.09 -16.35
CA PHE A 49 3.23 8.63 -17.42
C PHE A 49 2.51 8.60 -18.77
N GLU A 50 1.92 7.45 -19.15
CA GLU A 50 1.18 7.33 -20.42
C GLU A 50 -0.11 8.18 -20.45
N MET A 51 -0.80 8.33 -19.32
CA MET A 51 -1.96 9.22 -19.17
C MET A 51 -1.56 10.69 -19.36
N LEU A 52 -0.49 11.13 -18.70
CA LEU A 52 0.05 12.49 -18.83
C LEU A 52 0.50 12.78 -20.27
N LYS A 53 1.18 11.83 -20.90
CA LYS A 53 1.65 11.93 -22.29
C LYS A 53 0.50 12.09 -23.29
N ARG A 54 -0.66 11.50 -23.00
CA ARG A 54 -1.89 11.62 -23.81
C ARG A 54 -2.75 12.84 -23.45
N GLY A 55 -2.35 13.62 -22.45
CA GLY A 55 -3.13 14.77 -22.01
C GLY A 55 -4.47 14.41 -21.37
N LEU A 56 -4.57 13.23 -20.73
CA LEU A 56 -5.78 12.84 -20.02
C LEU A 56 -5.94 13.63 -18.72
N ASP A 57 -7.18 13.99 -18.39
CA ASP A 57 -7.53 14.60 -17.11
C ASP A 57 -7.35 13.57 -15.98
N LEU A 58 -6.53 13.94 -14.99
CA LEU A 58 -6.18 13.09 -13.86
C LEU A 58 -7.07 13.41 -12.66
N ASP A 59 -7.96 12.48 -12.29
CA ASP A 59 -8.63 12.51 -10.98
C ASP A 59 -7.76 11.77 -9.97
N LEU A 60 -7.26 12.50 -8.98
CA LEU A 60 -6.38 11.95 -7.94
C LEU A 60 -7.03 10.82 -7.12
N ARG A 61 -8.37 10.74 -7.06
CA ARG A 61 -9.06 9.59 -6.44
C ARG A 61 -8.86 8.31 -7.25
N GLU A 62 -8.81 8.40 -8.57
CA GLU A 62 -8.53 7.27 -9.46
C GLU A 62 -7.07 6.82 -9.30
N ILE A 63 -6.14 7.79 -9.26
CA ILE A 63 -4.72 7.53 -9.02
C ILE A 63 -4.52 6.84 -7.65
N ALA A 64 -5.21 7.30 -6.61
CA ALA A 64 -5.18 6.67 -5.29
C ALA A 64 -5.68 5.21 -5.35
N LEU A 65 -6.77 4.95 -6.08
CA LEU A 65 -7.33 3.60 -6.25
C LEU A 65 -6.46 2.67 -7.07
N PHE A 66 -5.79 3.16 -8.10
CA PHE A 66 -4.84 2.36 -8.87
C PHE A 66 -3.66 1.88 -8.02
N CYS A 67 -3.32 2.62 -6.95
CA CYS A 67 -2.32 2.22 -5.96
C CYS A 67 -2.90 1.44 -4.76
N ALA A 68 -4.21 1.23 -4.71
CA ALA A 68 -4.86 0.88 -3.46
C ALA A 68 -4.64 -0.56 -3.03
N SER A 69 -4.80 -0.77 -1.72
CA SER A 69 -5.11 -2.05 -1.08
C SER A 69 -6.35 -1.85 -0.24
N HIS A 70 -7.43 -1.42 -0.90
CA HIS A 70 -8.56 -0.79 -0.25
C HIS A 70 -9.40 -1.75 0.59
N SER A 71 -10.22 -1.20 1.48
CA SER A 71 -11.02 -1.99 2.41
C SER A 71 -12.38 -2.41 1.86
N GLY A 72 -12.68 -2.08 0.60
CA GLY A 72 -13.88 -2.54 -0.11
C GLY A 72 -15.13 -1.72 0.22
N GLU A 73 -14.98 -0.58 0.91
CA GLU A 73 -16.06 0.36 1.21
C GLU A 73 -16.71 0.93 -0.05
N ALA A 74 -17.92 1.48 0.09
CA ALA A 74 -18.69 2.09 -1.00
C ALA A 74 -17.91 3.19 -1.76
N LEU A 75 -17.10 3.98 -1.05
CA LEU A 75 -16.25 5.00 -1.70
C LEU A 75 -15.26 4.38 -2.70
N HIS A 76 -14.80 3.15 -2.43
CA HIS A 76 -13.90 2.42 -3.32
C HIS A 76 -14.67 1.78 -4.46
N THR A 77 -15.69 0.97 -4.16
CA THR A 77 -16.41 0.19 -5.17
C THR A 77 -17.12 1.08 -6.18
N THR A 78 -17.74 2.17 -5.72
CA THR A 78 -18.35 3.18 -6.58
C THR A 78 -17.31 3.82 -7.48
N LYS A 79 -16.17 4.28 -6.93
CA LYS A 79 -15.16 4.96 -7.75
C LYS A 79 -14.46 4.00 -8.72
N VAL A 80 -14.19 2.75 -8.35
CA VAL A 80 -13.66 1.73 -9.28
C VAL A 80 -14.62 1.53 -10.46
N LYS A 81 -15.93 1.44 -10.18
CA LYS A 81 -16.96 1.32 -11.23
C LYS A 81 -17.03 2.57 -12.11
N GLU A 82 -17.09 3.76 -11.53
CA GLU A 82 -17.08 5.04 -12.26
C GLU A 82 -15.85 5.17 -13.17
N THR A 83 -14.67 4.78 -12.67
CA THR A 83 -13.43 4.83 -13.44
C THR A 83 -13.44 3.83 -14.59
N ALA A 84 -13.95 2.62 -14.39
CA ALA A 84 -14.11 1.65 -15.47
C ALA A 84 -15.04 2.21 -16.56
N GLU A 85 -16.20 2.76 -16.18
CA GLU A 85 -17.16 3.39 -17.09
C GLU A 85 -16.55 4.58 -17.86
N LYS A 86 -15.84 5.48 -17.15
CA LYS A 86 -15.14 6.64 -17.73
C LYS A 86 -14.19 6.23 -18.87
N TYR A 87 -13.49 5.12 -18.71
CA TYR A 87 -12.52 4.63 -19.69
C TYR A 87 -13.07 3.54 -20.62
N SER A 88 -14.39 3.33 -20.64
CA SER A 88 -15.05 2.30 -21.44
C SER A 88 -14.48 0.89 -21.21
N LEU A 89 -14.10 0.60 -19.97
CA LEU A 89 -13.61 -0.70 -19.52
C LEU A 89 -14.75 -1.50 -18.88
N ASN A 90 -14.77 -2.81 -19.09
CA ASN A 90 -15.62 -3.70 -18.33
C ASN A 90 -14.88 -4.15 -17.05
N TYR A 91 -15.36 -3.73 -15.88
CA TYR A 91 -14.70 -4.09 -14.62
C TYR A 91 -14.74 -5.60 -14.32
N GLU A 92 -15.62 -6.38 -14.96
CA GLU A 92 -15.65 -7.84 -14.81
C GLU A 92 -14.43 -8.53 -15.44
N ASP A 93 -13.74 -7.85 -16.36
CA ASP A 93 -12.52 -8.34 -17.01
C ASP A 93 -11.29 -8.24 -16.09
N ILE A 94 -11.44 -7.70 -14.87
CA ILE A 94 -10.34 -7.72 -13.90
C ILE A 94 -10.06 -9.17 -13.45
N PHE A 95 -8.78 -9.52 -13.40
CA PHE A 95 -8.32 -10.86 -13.02
C PHE A 95 -8.59 -11.17 -11.54
N CYS A 96 -8.49 -10.18 -10.66
CA CYS A 96 -8.69 -10.41 -9.24
C CYS A 96 -10.15 -10.80 -8.95
N GLU A 97 -10.32 -11.86 -8.17
CA GLU A 97 -11.63 -12.39 -7.83
C GLU A 97 -12.29 -11.67 -6.66
N LYS A 98 -13.60 -11.85 -6.49
CA LYS A 98 -14.34 -11.30 -5.35
C LYS A 98 -13.67 -11.64 -4.02
N GLN A 99 -13.63 -10.67 -3.12
CA GLN A 99 -13.02 -10.79 -1.79
C GLN A 99 -13.97 -10.17 -0.76
N ILE A 100 -14.06 -10.78 0.42
CA ILE A 100 -14.74 -10.15 1.56
C ILE A 100 -14.07 -8.79 1.85
N PRO A 101 -14.85 -7.69 1.93
CA PRO A 101 -14.33 -6.38 2.29
C PRO A 101 -13.54 -6.44 3.60
N PHE A 102 -12.40 -5.74 3.69
CA PHE A 102 -11.70 -5.59 4.97
C PHE A 102 -12.43 -4.67 5.95
N HIS A 103 -13.36 -3.84 5.46
CA HIS A 103 -14.18 -2.99 6.30
C HIS A 103 -15.38 -3.78 6.83
N ASP A 104 -15.32 -4.16 8.11
CA ASP A 104 -16.33 -5.01 8.76
C ASP A 104 -17.76 -4.50 8.59
N ASP A 105 -17.98 -3.19 8.71
CA ASP A 105 -19.32 -2.62 8.62
C ASP A 105 -19.86 -2.64 7.19
N THR A 106 -18.98 -2.56 6.18
CA THR A 106 -19.37 -2.80 4.79
C THR A 106 -19.79 -4.24 4.59
N TYR A 107 -19.01 -5.20 5.10
CA TYR A 107 -19.37 -6.61 4.99
C TYR A 107 -20.69 -6.93 5.70
N LYS A 108 -20.89 -6.43 6.93
CA LYS A 108 -22.17 -6.59 7.66
C LYS A 108 -23.34 -5.99 6.90
N LYS A 109 -23.17 -4.82 6.30
CA LYS A 109 -24.21 -4.17 5.50
C LYS A 109 -24.62 -5.05 4.32
N LEU A 110 -23.65 -5.53 3.54
CA LEU A 110 -23.91 -6.43 2.41
C LEU A 110 -24.68 -7.70 2.84
N LEU A 111 -24.33 -8.28 3.99
CA LEU A 111 -25.04 -9.45 4.53
C LEU A 111 -26.48 -9.14 4.94
N ILE A 112 -26.73 -7.99 5.56
CA ILE A 112 -28.08 -7.59 6.02
C ILE A 112 -28.98 -7.28 4.83
N GLU A 113 -28.42 -6.67 3.79
CA GLU A 113 -29.14 -6.25 2.58
C GLU A 113 -29.24 -7.36 1.52
N ASP A 114 -28.64 -8.54 1.78
CA ASP A 114 -28.53 -9.66 0.83
C ASP A 114 -27.87 -9.24 -0.51
N GLU A 115 -26.94 -8.28 -0.44
CA GLU A 115 -26.19 -7.80 -1.60
C GLU A 115 -24.95 -8.69 -1.85
N PRO A 116 -24.65 -9.03 -3.13
CA PRO A 116 -23.53 -9.91 -3.44
C PRO A 116 -22.18 -9.20 -3.29
N ILE A 117 -21.20 -9.93 -2.75
CA ILE A 117 -19.80 -9.53 -2.86
C ILE A 117 -19.33 -9.77 -4.29
N THR A 118 -18.97 -8.67 -4.98
CA THR A 118 -18.46 -8.66 -6.36
C THR A 118 -16.94 -8.45 -6.42
N LYS A 119 -16.35 -8.55 -7.64
CA LYS A 119 -14.92 -8.26 -7.87
C LYS A 119 -14.52 -6.84 -7.47
N LEU A 120 -15.46 -5.87 -7.48
CA LEU A 120 -15.21 -4.50 -7.03
C LEU A 120 -14.72 -4.44 -5.57
N HIS A 121 -15.15 -5.39 -4.74
CA HIS A 121 -14.79 -5.45 -3.31
C HIS A 121 -13.38 -6.00 -3.08
N ASN A 122 -12.72 -6.59 -4.09
CA ASN A 122 -11.34 -7.03 -3.98
C ASN A 122 -10.43 -5.83 -3.67
N ASN A 123 -9.55 -5.97 -2.67
CA ASN A 123 -8.67 -4.88 -2.24
C ASN A 123 -7.74 -4.34 -3.35
N CYS A 124 -7.52 -5.10 -4.41
CA CYS A 124 -6.71 -4.74 -5.56
C CYS A 124 -7.54 -4.37 -6.79
N SER A 125 -8.87 -4.32 -6.73
CA SER A 125 -9.73 -4.10 -7.90
C SER A 125 -9.38 -2.81 -8.64
N GLY A 126 -9.14 -1.71 -7.91
CA GLY A 126 -8.64 -0.45 -8.48
C GLY A 126 -7.32 -0.62 -9.24
N LYS A 127 -6.32 -1.31 -8.67
CA LYS A 127 -5.05 -1.62 -9.37
C LYS A 127 -5.30 -2.39 -10.66
N HIS A 128 -6.20 -3.38 -10.65
CA HIS A 128 -6.51 -4.18 -11.84
C HIS A 128 -7.25 -3.37 -12.90
N VAL A 129 -8.15 -2.45 -12.53
CA VAL A 129 -8.73 -1.49 -13.48
C VAL A 129 -7.64 -0.59 -14.08
N GLY A 130 -6.65 -0.17 -13.29
CA GLY A 130 -5.46 0.53 -13.80
C GLY A 130 -4.66 -0.30 -14.82
N MET A 131 -4.52 -1.61 -14.60
CA MET A 131 -3.87 -2.52 -15.56
C MET A 131 -4.66 -2.62 -16.87
N LEU A 132 -5.98 -2.77 -16.81
CA LEU A 132 -6.85 -2.76 -17.98
C LEU A 132 -6.77 -1.43 -18.74
N LEU A 133 -6.75 -0.31 -18.02
CA LEU A 133 -6.56 1.01 -18.62
C LEU A 133 -5.21 1.09 -19.33
N MET A 134 -4.13 0.59 -18.72
CA MET A 134 -2.83 0.59 -19.34
C MET A 134 -2.78 -0.28 -20.61
N CYS A 135 -3.45 -1.44 -20.62
CA CYS A 135 -3.64 -2.23 -21.83
C CYS A 135 -4.35 -1.43 -22.92
N ASN A 136 -5.49 -0.80 -22.61
CA ASN A 136 -6.27 0.00 -23.55
C ASN A 136 -5.45 1.17 -24.13
N LEU A 137 -4.76 1.95 -23.28
CA LEU A 137 -3.94 3.08 -23.74
C LEU A 137 -2.79 2.67 -24.67
N LEU A 138 -2.33 1.43 -24.57
CA LEU A 138 -1.19 0.88 -25.30
C LEU A 138 -1.59 -0.09 -26.41
N ASP A 139 -2.90 -0.26 -26.66
CA ASP A 139 -3.44 -1.21 -27.64
C ASP A 139 -2.92 -2.65 -27.42
N LEU A 140 -2.93 -3.09 -26.16
CA LEU A 140 -2.53 -4.44 -25.75
C LEU A 140 -3.76 -5.31 -25.47
N ASP A 141 -3.60 -6.62 -25.64
CA ASP A 141 -4.60 -7.59 -25.18
C ASP A 141 -4.80 -7.46 -23.65
N ILE A 142 -6.02 -7.76 -23.22
CA ILE A 142 -6.38 -7.85 -21.80
C ILE A 142 -6.40 -9.31 -21.34
N LEU A 143 -6.38 -10.29 -22.25
CA LEU A 143 -6.29 -11.68 -21.85
C LEU A 143 -4.93 -11.95 -21.20
N ASN A 144 -4.99 -12.56 -20.03
CA ASN A 144 -3.82 -12.95 -19.27
C ASN A 144 -2.85 -11.82 -18.91
N TYR A 145 -3.33 -10.57 -18.77
CA TYR A 145 -2.46 -9.43 -18.43
C TYR A 145 -1.70 -9.60 -17.10
N GLN A 146 -2.11 -10.54 -16.24
CA GLN A 146 -1.44 -10.90 -15.00
C GLN A 146 -0.16 -11.72 -15.19
N GLU A 147 0.03 -12.37 -16.35
CA GLU A 147 1.17 -13.25 -16.59
C GLU A 147 2.43 -12.43 -16.87
N LEU A 148 3.57 -12.87 -16.33
CA LEU A 148 4.81 -12.09 -16.39
C LEU A 148 5.28 -11.83 -17.84
N ASP A 149 5.05 -12.76 -18.74
CA ASP A 149 5.38 -12.68 -20.17
C ASP A 149 4.42 -11.79 -20.98
N HIS A 150 3.26 -11.43 -20.43
CA HIS A 150 2.34 -10.51 -21.08
C HIS A 150 3.01 -9.15 -21.36
N PRO A 151 2.78 -8.52 -22.53
CA PRO A 151 3.41 -7.24 -22.89
C PRO A 151 3.23 -6.12 -21.86
N LEU A 152 2.11 -6.10 -21.14
CA LEU A 152 1.89 -5.19 -20.01
C LEU A 152 2.91 -5.41 -18.88
N GLN A 153 3.07 -6.65 -18.42
CA GLN A 153 4.00 -6.96 -17.33
C GLN A 153 5.45 -6.77 -17.76
N GLN A 154 5.79 -7.07 -19.01
CA GLN A 154 7.11 -6.80 -19.57
C GLN A 154 7.44 -5.29 -19.59
N LYS A 155 6.46 -4.41 -19.80
CA LYS A 155 6.65 -2.95 -19.67
C LYS A 155 6.90 -2.53 -18.24
N ILE A 156 6.15 -3.09 -17.28
CA ILE A 156 6.34 -2.81 -15.84
C ILE A 156 7.71 -3.32 -15.39
N ASP A 157 8.10 -4.52 -15.80
CA ASP A 157 9.40 -5.12 -15.53
C ASP A 157 10.54 -4.30 -16.13
N SER A 158 10.41 -3.85 -17.39
CA SER A 158 11.39 -2.94 -18.00
C SER A 158 11.52 -1.62 -17.23
N PHE A 159 10.40 -1.06 -16.76
CA PHE A 159 10.41 0.12 -15.92
C PHE A 159 11.10 -0.14 -14.58
N TYR A 160 10.83 -1.28 -13.93
CA TYR A 160 11.48 -1.65 -12.69
C TYR A 160 12.98 -1.89 -12.85
N ARG A 161 13.41 -2.58 -13.91
CA ARG A 161 14.83 -2.77 -14.20
C ARG A 161 15.57 -1.45 -14.35
N ASP A 162 15.00 -0.49 -15.08
CA ASP A 162 15.56 0.86 -15.13
C ASP A 162 15.55 1.51 -13.74
N LEU A 163 14.37 1.65 -13.13
CA LEU A 163 14.21 2.33 -11.84
C LEU A 163 15.16 1.79 -10.75
N PHE A 164 15.29 0.48 -10.66
CA PHE A 164 16.13 -0.21 -9.68
C PHE A 164 17.56 -0.45 -10.14
N SER A 165 17.88 -0.13 -11.40
CA SER A 165 19.20 -0.35 -12.03
C SER A 165 19.65 -1.82 -11.90
N LEU A 166 18.73 -2.73 -12.26
CA LEU A 166 18.91 -4.18 -12.20
C LEU A 166 18.75 -4.80 -13.59
N ASP A 167 19.63 -5.73 -13.95
CA ASP A 167 19.54 -6.44 -15.24
C ASP A 167 18.39 -7.45 -15.25
N ASN A 168 18.12 -8.09 -14.11
CA ASN A 168 17.07 -9.08 -13.93
C ASN A 168 16.42 -8.92 -12.55
N ILE A 169 15.13 -9.23 -12.47
CA ILE A 169 14.36 -9.21 -11.22
C ILE A 169 13.71 -10.59 -11.04
N ILE A 170 13.81 -11.14 -9.84
CA ILE A 170 13.10 -12.37 -9.47
C ILE A 170 11.67 -12.00 -9.11
N TYR A 171 10.70 -12.76 -9.62
CA TYR A 171 9.29 -12.55 -9.35
C TYR A 171 8.67 -13.76 -8.65
N GLY A 172 7.84 -13.49 -7.64
CA GLY A 172 6.81 -14.40 -7.17
C GLY A 172 5.44 -14.01 -7.71
N VAL A 173 4.39 -14.72 -7.28
CA VAL A 173 2.99 -14.37 -7.58
C VAL A 173 2.38 -13.72 -6.34
N ASP A 174 1.79 -12.52 -6.50
CA ASP A 174 1.04 -11.85 -5.43
C ASP A 174 -0.34 -12.50 -5.25
N GLY A 175 -1.02 -12.26 -4.11
CA GLY A 175 -2.34 -12.83 -3.81
C GLY A 175 -3.45 -12.37 -4.74
N CYS A 176 -3.22 -11.28 -5.49
CA CYS A 176 -4.11 -10.83 -6.57
C CYS A 176 -3.74 -11.42 -7.95
N GLY A 177 -2.71 -12.26 -8.03
CA GLY A 177 -2.24 -12.91 -9.26
C GLY A 177 -1.18 -12.17 -10.07
N LEU A 178 -0.89 -10.91 -9.76
CA LEU A 178 0.15 -10.15 -10.49
C LEU A 178 1.57 -10.53 -10.04
N PRO A 179 2.61 -10.28 -10.87
CA PRO A 179 3.99 -10.52 -10.48
C PRO A 179 4.42 -9.64 -9.30
N ALA A 180 5.07 -10.24 -8.31
CA ALA A 180 5.61 -9.57 -7.13
C ALA A 180 7.15 -9.56 -7.18
N PRO A 181 7.82 -8.41 -7.34
CA PRO A 181 9.28 -8.36 -7.43
C PRO A 181 9.94 -8.66 -6.08
N TYR A 182 11.00 -9.45 -6.10
CA TYR A 182 11.92 -9.67 -4.98
C TYR A 182 13.11 -8.73 -5.13
N ILE A 183 13.23 -7.76 -4.23
CA ILE A 183 14.21 -6.67 -4.34
C ILE A 183 14.83 -6.33 -2.99
N ASN A 184 16.02 -5.75 -3.03
CA ASN A 184 16.69 -5.25 -1.85
C ASN A 184 16.03 -3.98 -1.30
N THR A 185 15.86 -3.89 0.01
CA THR A 185 15.27 -2.71 0.68
C THR A 185 16.02 -1.42 0.36
N LYS A 186 17.36 -1.45 0.28
CA LYS A 186 18.16 -0.27 -0.07
C LYS A 186 17.92 0.21 -1.50
N ILE A 187 17.80 -0.73 -2.44
CA ILE A 187 17.48 -0.43 -3.84
C ILE A 187 16.09 0.21 -3.93
N PHE A 188 15.09 -0.41 -3.29
CA PHE A 188 13.72 0.11 -3.21
C PHE A 188 13.69 1.55 -2.66
N LEU A 189 14.34 1.82 -1.53
CA LEU A 189 14.35 3.15 -0.90
C LEU A 189 15.15 4.19 -1.71
N SER A 190 16.25 3.79 -2.34
CA SER A 190 17.05 4.68 -3.19
C SER A 190 16.31 5.13 -4.45
N SER A 191 15.35 4.31 -4.92
CA SER A 191 14.56 4.61 -6.12
C SER A 191 13.71 5.88 -5.99
N VAL A 192 13.28 6.24 -4.77
CA VAL A 192 12.56 7.50 -4.51
C VAL A 192 13.42 8.70 -4.90
N LYS A 193 14.71 8.70 -4.53
CA LYS A 193 15.64 9.75 -4.93
C LYS A 193 15.85 9.78 -6.46
N LYS A 194 15.88 8.63 -7.13
CA LYS A 194 15.94 8.55 -8.60
C LYS A 194 14.69 9.19 -9.23
N LEU A 195 13.50 8.92 -8.70
CA LEU A 195 12.24 9.50 -9.19
C LEU A 195 12.16 11.01 -8.96
N ASN A 196 12.56 11.50 -7.78
CA ASN A 196 12.56 12.93 -7.46
C ASN A 196 13.45 13.77 -8.39
N ASN A 197 14.49 13.14 -8.95
CA ASN A 197 15.46 13.76 -9.87
C ASN A 197 15.25 13.34 -11.33
N SER A 198 14.21 12.57 -11.65
CA SER A 198 13.96 12.09 -13.02
C SER A 198 13.23 13.15 -13.84
N ASP A 199 13.81 13.58 -14.96
CA ASP A 199 13.11 14.48 -15.89
C ASP A 199 11.87 13.84 -16.53
N ILE A 200 11.87 12.51 -16.63
CA ILE A 200 10.81 11.73 -17.30
C ILE A 200 9.68 11.40 -16.33
N TYR A 201 10.02 10.87 -15.14
CA TYR A 201 9.03 10.27 -14.24
C TYR A 201 8.65 11.14 -13.04
N LYS A 202 9.36 12.24 -12.76
CA LYS A 202 9.08 13.09 -11.59
C LYS A 202 7.64 13.58 -11.57
N LYS A 203 7.07 13.97 -12.70
CA LYS A 203 5.68 14.43 -12.75
C LYS A 203 4.71 13.33 -12.37
N SER A 204 4.88 12.12 -12.91
CA SER A 204 4.06 10.96 -12.56
C SER A 204 4.19 10.59 -11.07
N TRP A 205 5.43 10.58 -10.56
CA TRP A 205 5.70 10.30 -9.16
C TRP A 205 5.03 11.32 -8.22
N MET A 206 5.12 12.62 -8.53
CA MET A 206 4.47 13.67 -7.75
C MET A 206 2.94 13.59 -7.81
N THR A 207 2.36 13.23 -8.96
CA THR A 207 0.91 12.97 -9.05
C THR A 207 0.48 11.86 -8.10
N ILE A 208 1.24 10.77 -8.04
CA ILE A 208 0.95 9.64 -7.15
C ILE A 208 1.11 10.06 -5.68
N PHE A 209 2.21 10.74 -5.34
CA PHE A 209 2.44 11.27 -4.01
C PHE A 209 1.28 12.17 -3.54
N ASN A 210 0.85 13.10 -4.38
CA ASN A 210 -0.27 14.00 -4.08
C ASN A 210 -1.60 13.25 -3.94
N ALA A 211 -1.83 12.16 -4.71
CA ALA A 211 -3.02 11.34 -4.57
C ALA A 211 -3.12 10.65 -3.20
N PHE A 212 -1.99 10.16 -2.67
CA PHE A 212 -1.94 9.54 -1.34
C PHE A 212 -2.29 10.53 -0.23
N ILE A 213 -1.77 11.76 -0.31
CA ILE A 213 -2.01 12.80 0.69
C ILE A 213 -3.43 13.34 0.61
N ALA A 214 -3.94 13.55 -0.61
CA ALA A 214 -5.27 14.10 -0.81
C ALA A 214 -6.38 13.09 -0.52
N TYR A 215 -6.15 11.81 -0.80
CA TYR A 215 -7.17 10.75 -0.69
C TYR A 215 -6.66 9.49 0.04
N PRO A 216 -6.17 9.62 1.29
CA PRO A 216 -5.61 8.50 2.04
C PRO A 216 -6.63 7.37 2.25
N ASP A 217 -7.91 7.67 2.43
CA ASP A 217 -8.95 6.64 2.54
C ASP A 217 -9.10 5.85 1.24
N HIS A 218 -8.95 6.47 0.07
CA HIS A 218 -9.08 5.75 -1.21
C HIS A 218 -7.93 4.76 -1.44
N THR A 219 -6.77 4.97 -0.80
CA THR A 219 -5.60 4.10 -0.95
C THR A 219 -5.68 2.83 -0.09
N ALA A 220 -6.39 2.86 1.05
CA ALA A 220 -6.48 1.71 1.95
C ALA A 220 -7.84 1.57 2.64
N GLY A 221 -8.43 2.65 3.14
CA GLY A 221 -9.77 2.66 3.69
C GLY A 221 -9.83 3.21 5.11
N THR A 222 -11.04 3.41 5.59
CA THR A 222 -11.31 3.95 6.92
C THR A 222 -10.66 3.07 7.99
N ASN A 223 -10.06 3.71 8.99
CA ASN A 223 -9.39 3.08 10.14
C ASN A 223 -8.15 2.21 9.82
N ARG A 224 -7.63 2.26 8.60
CA ARG A 224 -6.36 1.62 8.25
C ARG A 224 -5.18 2.47 8.75
N VAL A 225 -4.11 1.83 9.23
CA VAL A 225 -2.96 2.55 9.83
C VAL A 225 -2.31 3.52 8.85
N ASP A 226 -2.12 3.10 7.59
CA ASP A 226 -1.60 3.97 6.53
C ASP A 226 -2.53 5.16 6.26
N SER A 227 -3.85 4.95 6.18
CA SER A 227 -4.81 6.06 6.03
C SER A 227 -4.84 7.00 7.25
N ILE A 228 -4.91 6.47 8.47
CA ILE A 228 -4.92 7.25 9.72
C ILE A 228 -3.65 8.11 9.81
N LEU A 229 -2.48 7.51 9.62
CA LEU A 229 -1.21 8.24 9.74
C LEU A 229 -1.13 9.37 8.72
N MET A 230 -1.49 9.13 7.46
CA MET A 230 -1.48 10.17 6.42
C MET A 230 -2.48 11.29 6.73
N GLN A 231 -3.71 10.96 7.14
CA GLN A 231 -4.74 11.95 7.47
C GLN A 231 -4.40 12.84 8.65
N LYS A 232 -3.76 12.25 9.67
CA LYS A 232 -3.44 12.93 10.92
C LYS A 232 -2.04 13.52 10.93
N SER A 233 -1.26 13.27 9.87
CA SER A 233 0.10 13.76 9.77
C SER A 233 0.12 15.28 9.73
N SER A 234 1.03 15.88 10.51
CA SER A 234 1.36 17.30 10.40
C SER A 234 2.23 17.64 9.17
N LYS A 235 2.68 16.61 8.43
CA LYS A 235 3.57 16.70 7.28
C LYS A 235 3.05 15.85 6.13
N ASP A 236 3.34 16.28 4.91
CA ASP A 236 3.09 15.47 3.71
C ASP A 236 3.95 14.21 3.74
N VAL A 237 3.29 13.06 3.82
CA VAL A 237 3.94 11.75 3.84
C VAL A 237 3.07 10.75 3.08
N LEU A 238 3.70 10.01 2.17
CA LEU A 238 3.09 8.85 1.54
C LEU A 238 3.39 7.63 2.42
N ILE A 239 2.33 6.92 2.80
CA ILE A 239 2.44 5.69 3.58
C ILE A 239 1.68 4.60 2.84
N LYS A 240 2.32 3.44 2.66
CA LYS A 240 1.69 2.29 2.01
C LYS A 240 1.98 1.00 2.76
N ALA A 241 0.92 0.38 3.27
CA ALA A 241 1.01 -0.96 3.83
C ALA A 241 1.27 -2.01 2.73
N GLY A 242 2.16 -2.96 3.03
CA GLY A 242 2.36 -4.19 2.28
C GLY A 242 1.82 -5.41 3.02
N ALA A 243 1.57 -6.49 2.30
CA ALA A 243 1.24 -7.78 2.91
C ALA A 243 2.47 -8.34 3.66
N GLU A 244 2.25 -9.35 4.50
CA GLU A 244 3.31 -9.98 5.32
C GLU A 244 4.08 -8.96 6.20
N GLY A 245 3.34 -8.05 6.84
CA GLY A 245 3.88 -7.20 7.90
C GLY A 245 4.84 -6.11 7.45
N SER A 246 4.62 -5.47 6.29
CA SER A 246 5.48 -4.38 5.80
C SER A 246 4.77 -3.03 5.71
N MET A 247 5.51 -1.94 5.94
CA MET A 247 5.00 -0.56 5.83
C MET A 247 6.06 0.35 5.21
N PHE A 248 5.72 0.99 4.10
CA PHE A 248 6.58 1.96 3.42
C PHE A 248 6.17 3.39 3.75
N PHE A 249 7.15 4.23 4.11
CA PHE A 249 7.02 5.66 4.36
C PHE A 249 7.93 6.43 3.43
N THR A 250 7.46 7.55 2.90
CA THR A 250 8.32 8.56 2.28
C THR A 250 7.72 9.96 2.39
N ASP A 251 8.54 10.94 2.77
CA ASP A 251 8.23 12.37 2.68
C ASP A 251 8.95 13.04 1.49
N LEU A 252 9.34 12.22 0.50
CA LEU A 252 10.23 12.52 -0.63
C LEU A 252 11.70 12.73 -0.25
N ASN A 253 12.03 13.22 0.94
CA ASN A 253 13.43 13.43 1.34
C ASN A 253 14.02 12.19 2.00
N THR A 254 13.27 11.61 2.93
CA THR A 254 13.62 10.39 3.65
C THR A 254 12.55 9.34 3.39
N SER A 255 13.02 8.13 3.10
CA SER A 255 12.20 6.96 2.85
C SER A 255 12.59 5.87 3.83
N THR A 256 11.60 5.19 4.39
CA THR A 256 11.79 4.12 5.37
C THR A 256 10.86 2.96 5.06
N ILE A 257 11.35 1.73 5.25
CA ILE A 257 10.54 0.51 5.28
C ILE A 257 10.61 -0.08 6.69
N LEU A 258 9.45 -0.45 7.22
CA LEU A 258 9.32 -1.26 8.43
C LEU A 258 8.89 -2.66 7.98
N VAL A 259 9.55 -3.71 8.46
CA VAL A 259 9.21 -5.11 8.15
C VAL A 259 9.16 -5.92 9.43
N CYS A 260 8.00 -6.49 9.72
CA CYS A 260 7.80 -7.38 10.85
C CYS A 260 8.18 -8.82 10.46
N LYS A 261 9.16 -9.40 11.18
CA LYS A 261 9.80 -10.68 10.80
C LYS A 261 8.85 -11.87 10.77
N ASP A 262 7.82 -11.85 11.60
CA ASP A 262 6.81 -12.90 11.67
C ASP A 262 5.60 -12.63 10.74
N GLY A 263 5.67 -11.58 9.90
CA GLY A 263 4.59 -11.18 9.00
C GLY A 263 3.38 -10.54 9.70
N SER A 264 3.45 -10.30 11.03
CA SER A 264 2.31 -9.85 11.83
C SER A 264 1.86 -8.44 11.44
N LYS A 265 0.61 -8.35 10.98
CA LYS A 265 -0.06 -7.04 10.79
C LYS A 265 -0.12 -6.27 12.11
N ARG A 266 -0.44 -6.93 13.22
CA ARG A 266 -0.52 -6.28 14.55
C ARG A 266 0.83 -5.67 14.94
N GLY A 267 1.92 -6.42 14.74
CA GLY A 267 3.28 -5.97 15.05
C GLY A 267 3.66 -4.73 14.22
N VAL A 268 3.54 -4.81 12.90
CA VAL A 268 3.91 -3.69 12.01
C VAL A 268 3.01 -2.47 12.20
N ASP A 269 1.71 -2.65 12.47
CA ASP A 269 0.75 -1.54 12.67
C ASP A 269 1.10 -0.73 13.92
N ILE A 270 1.34 -1.41 15.06
CA ILE A 270 1.75 -0.77 16.31
C ILE A 270 3.10 -0.07 16.15
N ALA A 271 4.07 -0.75 15.55
CA ALA A 271 5.40 -0.19 15.28
C ALA A 271 5.33 1.03 14.36
N SER A 272 4.48 1.01 13.33
CA SER A 272 4.29 2.11 12.38
C SER A 272 3.65 3.33 13.03
N MET A 273 2.66 3.13 13.91
CA MET A 273 2.07 4.21 14.68
C MET A 273 3.08 4.84 15.65
N TYR A 274 3.89 4.02 16.31
CA TYR A 274 4.96 4.52 17.17
C TYR A 274 6.04 5.27 16.38
N PHE A 275 6.44 4.74 15.24
CA PHE A 275 7.37 5.38 14.31
C PHE A 275 6.85 6.75 13.84
N GLY A 276 5.58 6.80 13.41
CA GLY A 276 4.94 8.05 12.98
C GLY A 276 4.89 9.10 14.09
N LYS A 277 4.62 8.68 15.33
CA LYS A 277 4.72 9.56 16.51
C LYS A 277 6.15 10.07 16.72
N LYS A 278 7.16 9.20 16.65
CA LYS A 278 8.58 9.57 16.80
C LYS A 278 9.05 10.60 15.76
N LEU A 279 8.53 10.52 14.54
CA LEU A 279 8.81 11.47 13.46
C LEU A 279 7.97 12.77 13.52
N GLY A 280 7.05 12.85 14.48
CA GLY A 280 6.14 13.99 14.65
C GLY A 280 5.03 14.05 13.61
N TYR A 281 4.71 12.96 12.93
CA TYR A 281 3.54 12.89 12.05
C TYR A 281 2.27 12.99 12.89
N ILE A 282 2.15 12.18 13.94
CA ILE A 282 1.00 12.21 14.86
C ILE A 282 1.41 12.59 16.28
N ASP A 283 0.45 13.05 17.07
CA ASP A 283 0.65 13.36 18.49
C ASP A 283 0.45 12.14 19.42
N GLU A 284 0.75 12.34 20.71
CA GLU A 284 0.58 11.32 21.76
C GLU A 284 -0.87 10.87 21.92
N ASN A 285 -1.84 11.78 21.73
CA ASN A 285 -3.25 11.48 21.93
C ASN A 285 -3.76 10.51 20.86
N TYR A 286 -3.40 10.75 19.59
CA TYR A 286 -3.72 9.83 18.49
C TYR A 286 -3.08 8.47 18.69
N TYR A 287 -1.79 8.44 19.05
CA TYR A 287 -1.09 7.20 19.33
C TYR A 287 -1.73 6.41 20.49
N SER A 288 -1.99 7.06 21.62
CA SER A 288 -2.59 6.43 22.80
C SER A 288 -4.01 5.91 22.53
N ASN A 289 -4.82 6.68 21.79
CA ASN A 289 -6.16 6.26 21.39
C ASN A 289 -6.13 5.05 20.45
N PHE A 290 -5.19 5.01 19.52
CA PHE A 290 -4.98 3.85 18.65
C PHE A 290 -4.61 2.60 19.47
N LEU A 291 -3.66 2.70 20.40
CA LEU A 291 -3.27 1.57 21.25
C LEU A 291 -4.42 1.03 22.10
N ARG A 292 -5.42 1.87 22.42
CA ARG A 292 -6.62 1.43 23.13
C ARG A 292 -7.32 0.27 22.42
N SER A 293 -7.34 0.26 21.08
CA SER A 293 -7.95 -0.81 20.27
C SER A 293 -7.26 -2.17 20.40
N PHE A 294 -6.01 -2.20 20.86
CA PHE A 294 -5.25 -3.44 21.10
C PHE A 294 -5.16 -3.81 22.58
N THR A 295 -5.45 -2.88 23.48
CA THR A 295 -5.26 -3.03 24.94
C THR A 295 -6.57 -3.15 25.70
N HIS A 296 -7.71 -2.85 25.07
CA HIS A 296 -9.04 -2.92 25.70
C HIS A 296 -9.96 -3.87 24.95
N ASN A 297 -10.86 -4.53 25.68
CA ASN A 297 -11.92 -5.35 25.12
C ASN A 297 -13.20 -4.53 24.85
N ASN A 298 -14.25 -5.18 24.33
CA ASN A 298 -15.52 -4.54 24.02
C ASN A 298 -16.29 -4.03 25.25
N GLN A 299 -16.00 -4.55 26.45
CA GLN A 299 -16.51 -4.02 27.73
C GLN A 299 -15.66 -2.85 28.26
N ASN A 300 -14.74 -2.34 27.43
CA ASN A 300 -13.83 -1.26 27.78
C ASN A 300 -12.92 -1.56 28.98
N THR A 301 -12.68 -2.85 29.25
CA THR A 301 -11.74 -3.31 30.27
C THR A 301 -10.35 -3.41 29.65
N LYS A 302 -9.33 -2.87 30.34
CA LYS A 302 -7.94 -3.03 29.92
C LYS A 302 -7.51 -4.49 30.13
N VAL A 303 -7.11 -5.16 29.05
CA VAL A 303 -6.77 -6.59 29.01
C VAL A 303 -5.32 -6.86 28.62
N ALA A 304 -4.60 -5.85 28.16
CA ALA A 304 -3.19 -5.94 27.80
C ALA A 304 -2.49 -4.58 27.91
N ASP A 305 -1.16 -4.63 27.94
CA ASP A 305 -0.25 -3.49 27.81
C ASP A 305 0.70 -3.72 26.64
N ILE A 306 1.20 -2.64 26.04
CA ILE A 306 2.14 -2.69 24.91
C ILE A 306 3.43 -2.00 25.34
N LYS A 307 4.56 -2.72 25.23
CA LYS A 307 5.91 -2.18 25.38
C LYS A 307 6.58 -2.16 24.01
N ILE A 308 7.32 -1.09 23.71
CA ILE A 308 8.16 -1.01 22.51
C ILE A 308 9.59 -0.85 22.96
N ILE A 309 10.44 -1.78 22.51
CA ILE A 309 11.88 -1.79 22.80
C ILE A 309 12.59 -1.36 21.51
N GLU A 310 13.37 -0.27 21.56
CA GLU A 310 14.20 0.15 20.43
C GLU A 310 15.52 -0.64 20.42
N LYS A 311 15.95 -1.04 19.22
CA LYS A 311 17.21 -1.76 18.95
C LYS A 311 18.20 -0.87 18.23
#